data_AF-A0A963L9N7-F1
#
_entry.id   AF-A0A963L9N7-F1
#
_cell.length_a   1.000
_cell.length_b   1.000
_cell.length_c   1.000
_cell.angle_alpha   90.00
_cell.angle_beta   90.00
_cell.angle_gamma   90.00
#
_symmetry.space_group_name_H-M   'P 1'
#
loop_
_entity.id
_entity.type
_entity.pdbx_description
1 polymer ?
#
loop_
_entity_poly.entity_id
_entity_poly.type
_entity_poly.pdbx_seq_one_letter_code
_entity_poly.pdbx_strand_id
1 'polypeptide(L)'
;LADYARVVVIFAPPANAAPLPERIAEGQRSWLFGHHADYAEVTTPGLLIDPVKAFARAPHYLLDARLMMAWANALAAAGMTDEPSYLAARLAEFHNAQADAFFAPCDEPPKEGDAPLFQCEAPKRALSYRDFR
;
A
#
# COMPACT_ATOMS: atom_id res chain seq x y z
N LEU A 1 -20.74 -14.99 -10.21
CA LEU A 1 -19.74 -15.39 -11.23
C LEU A 1 -19.35 -14.21 -12.14
N ALA A 2 -20.28 -13.53 -12.81
CA ALA A 2 -19.95 -12.44 -13.74
C ALA A 2 -19.21 -11.25 -13.08
N ASP A 3 -19.60 -10.81 -11.88
CA ASP A 3 -18.93 -9.69 -11.19
C ASP A 3 -17.51 -10.05 -10.75
N TYR A 4 -17.32 -11.27 -10.21
CA TYR A 4 -16.01 -11.79 -9.82
C TYR A 4 -15.03 -11.91 -11.01
N ALA A 5 -15.53 -12.27 -12.19
CA ALA A 5 -14.70 -12.39 -13.39
C ALA A 5 -13.98 -11.07 -13.76
N ARG A 6 -14.56 -9.91 -13.39
CA ARG A 6 -13.96 -8.58 -13.61
C ARG A 6 -12.62 -8.41 -12.90
N VAL A 7 -12.40 -9.09 -11.78
CA VAL A 7 -11.17 -8.96 -10.98
C VAL A 7 -10.23 -10.14 -11.16
N VAL A 8 -10.74 -11.34 -11.45
CA VAL A 8 -9.89 -12.53 -11.71
C VAL A 8 -8.91 -12.26 -12.84
N VAL A 9 -9.36 -11.58 -13.90
CA VAL A 9 -8.53 -11.26 -15.07
C VAL A 9 -7.28 -10.45 -14.71
N ILE A 10 -7.26 -9.73 -13.59
CA ILE A 10 -6.09 -8.96 -13.11
C ILE A 10 -4.96 -9.92 -12.71
N PHE A 11 -5.29 -11.00 -12.00
CA PHE A 11 -4.32 -11.93 -11.42
C PHE A 11 -4.09 -13.18 -12.29
N ALA A 12 -5.08 -13.59 -13.07
CA ALA A 12 -5.04 -14.73 -13.98
C ALA A 12 -5.54 -14.32 -15.38
N PRO A 13 -4.79 -13.47 -16.11
CA PRO A 13 -5.18 -13.04 -17.45
C PRO A 13 -5.15 -14.19 -18.47
N PRO A 14 -6.12 -14.28 -19.40
CA PRO A 14 -5.95 -15.10 -20.60
C PRO A 14 -4.81 -14.55 -21.49
N ALA A 15 -4.33 -15.37 -22.42
CA ALA A 15 -3.21 -15.02 -23.31
C ALA A 15 -3.43 -13.73 -24.13
N ASN A 16 -4.68 -13.38 -24.43
CA ASN A 16 -5.07 -12.18 -25.18
C ASN A 16 -5.68 -11.08 -24.29
N ALA A 17 -5.35 -11.06 -22.99
CA ALA A 17 -5.88 -10.07 -22.07
C ALA A 17 -5.41 -8.65 -22.39
N ALA A 18 -6.26 -7.68 -22.04
CA ALA A 18 -5.90 -6.27 -22.07
C ALA A 18 -4.71 -5.94 -21.15
N PRO A 19 -3.99 -4.82 -21.37
CA PRO A 19 -2.94 -4.34 -20.48
C PRO A 19 -3.38 -4.24 -19.01
N LEU A 20 -2.43 -4.41 -18.07
CA LEU A 20 -2.72 -4.40 -16.63
C LEU A 20 -3.49 -3.14 -16.16
N PRO A 21 -3.15 -1.90 -16.58
CA PRO A 21 -3.89 -0.72 -16.16
C PRO A 21 -5.37 -0.76 -16.58
N GLU A 22 -5.67 -1.26 -17.78
CA GLU A 22 -7.04 -1.38 -18.27
C GLU A 22 -7.83 -2.44 -17.49
N ARG A 23 -7.18 -3.56 -17.16
CA ARG A 23 -7.79 -4.61 -16.33
C ARG A 23 -8.10 -4.11 -14.92
N ILE A 24 -7.20 -3.32 -14.33
CA ILE A 24 -7.42 -2.68 -13.03
C ILE A 24 -8.62 -1.72 -13.12
N ALA A 25 -8.64 -0.82 -14.11
CA ALA A 25 -9.71 0.15 -14.29
C ALA A 25 -11.09 -0.50 -14.51
N GLU A 26 -11.14 -1.65 -15.20
CA GLU A 26 -12.38 -2.43 -15.35
C GLU A 26 -12.77 -3.16 -14.05
N GLY A 27 -11.79 -3.72 -13.34
CA GLY A 27 -11.99 -4.38 -12.06
C GLY A 27 -12.53 -3.44 -10.98
N GLN A 28 -12.09 -2.18 -10.96
CA GLN A 28 -12.55 -1.15 -10.03
C GLN A 28 -14.05 -0.85 -10.14
N ARG A 29 -14.66 -1.16 -11.30
CA ARG A 29 -16.11 -1.02 -11.54
C ARG A 29 -16.92 -2.17 -10.97
N SER A 30 -16.27 -3.21 -10.43
CA SER A 30 -16.96 -4.32 -9.75
C SER A 30 -17.61 -3.83 -8.47
N TRP A 31 -18.89 -4.17 -8.30
CA TRP A 31 -19.67 -3.75 -7.15
C TRP A 31 -19.27 -4.50 -5.87
N LEU A 32 -19.02 -5.81 -5.99
CA LEU A 32 -18.70 -6.65 -4.85
C LEU A 32 -17.20 -6.83 -4.65
N PHE A 33 -16.42 -6.80 -5.73
CA PHE A 33 -15.01 -7.21 -5.69
C PHE A 33 -14.01 -6.10 -6.04
N GLY A 34 -14.46 -4.87 -6.28
CA GLY A 34 -13.59 -3.76 -6.73
C GLY A 34 -12.35 -3.51 -5.86
N HIS A 35 -12.41 -3.85 -4.56
CA HIS A 35 -11.27 -3.78 -3.64
C HIS A 35 -10.05 -4.61 -4.08
N HIS A 36 -10.25 -5.70 -4.86
CA HIS A 36 -9.14 -6.47 -5.43
C HIS A 36 -8.38 -5.67 -6.49
N ALA A 37 -9.10 -4.87 -7.28
CA ALA A 37 -8.51 -4.03 -8.29
C ALA A 37 -7.75 -2.86 -7.66
N ASP A 38 -8.30 -2.26 -6.60
CA ASP A 38 -7.59 -1.22 -5.84
C ASP A 38 -6.31 -1.77 -5.21
N TYR A 39 -6.37 -2.98 -4.63
CA TYR A 39 -5.19 -3.66 -4.11
C TYR A 39 -4.11 -3.84 -5.18
N ALA A 40 -4.50 -4.25 -6.40
CA ALA A 40 -3.56 -4.40 -7.50
C ALA A 40 -2.98 -3.05 -7.96
N GLU A 41 -3.79 -1.98 -7.97
CA GLU A 41 -3.34 -0.62 -8.28
C GLU A 41 -2.24 -0.14 -7.32
N VAL A 42 -2.44 -0.32 -6.00
CA VAL A 42 -1.50 0.19 -4.98
C VAL A 42 -0.27 -0.67 -4.76
N THR A 43 -0.35 -1.96 -5.06
CA THR A 43 0.77 -2.89 -4.87
C THR A 43 1.56 -3.18 -6.13
N THR A 44 1.12 -2.69 -7.30
CA THR A 44 1.89 -2.80 -8.54
C THR A 44 2.86 -1.63 -8.67
N PRO A 45 4.17 -1.89 -8.82
CA PRO A 45 5.16 -0.84 -9.04
C PRO A 45 4.82 0.04 -10.26
N GLY A 46 4.95 1.36 -10.13
CA GLY A 46 4.80 2.31 -11.23
C GLY A 46 3.36 2.69 -11.60
N LEU A 47 2.36 2.25 -10.82
CA LEU A 47 0.92 2.46 -11.10
C LEU A 47 0.21 3.40 -10.11
N LEU A 48 0.93 4.05 -9.19
CA LEU A 48 0.33 4.91 -8.17
C LEU A 48 -0.17 6.24 -8.77
N ILE A 49 -1.47 6.32 -9.10
CA ILE A 49 -2.10 7.51 -9.71
C ILE A 49 -2.58 8.51 -8.65
N ASP A 50 -3.14 8.05 -7.53
CA ASP A 50 -3.65 8.91 -6.44
C ASP A 50 -3.57 8.17 -5.08
N PRO A 51 -2.58 8.51 -4.21
CA PRO A 51 -2.40 7.92 -2.89
C PRO A 51 -3.66 7.87 -2.04
N VAL A 52 -4.44 8.94 -2.02
CA VAL A 52 -5.55 9.07 -1.07
C VAL A 52 -6.72 8.20 -1.50
N LYS A 53 -7.02 8.15 -2.81
CA LYS A 53 -8.09 7.29 -3.34
C LYS A 53 -7.72 5.83 -3.31
N ALA A 54 -6.47 5.50 -3.61
CA ALA A 54 -6.07 4.11 -3.81
C ALA A 54 -6.03 3.32 -2.48
N PHE A 55 -5.82 4.00 -1.35
CA PHE A 55 -5.91 3.40 -0.01
C PHE A 55 -7.27 3.58 0.69
N ALA A 56 -8.27 4.20 0.07
CA ALA A 56 -9.59 4.41 0.69
C ALA A 56 -10.39 3.10 0.88
N ARG A 57 -10.10 2.05 0.09
CA ARG A 57 -10.83 0.77 0.15
C ARG A 57 -9.93 -0.46 0.30
N ALA A 58 -8.72 -0.43 -0.26
CA ALA A 58 -7.81 -1.59 -0.25
C ALA A 58 -7.47 -2.12 1.17
N PRO A 59 -7.15 -1.27 2.16
CA PRO A 59 -6.79 -1.74 3.52
C PRO A 59 -7.94 -2.40 4.29
N HIS A 60 -9.20 -2.15 3.89
CA HIS A 60 -10.37 -2.76 4.52
C HIS A 60 -10.66 -4.19 4.05
N TYR A 61 -9.99 -4.64 2.98
CA TYR A 61 -10.12 -5.99 2.46
C TYR A 61 -8.99 -6.91 2.92
N LEU A 62 -7.75 -6.46 2.76
CA LEU A 62 -6.56 -7.23 3.09
C LEU A 62 -5.51 -6.24 3.58
N LEU A 63 -4.90 -6.52 4.72
CA LEU A 63 -3.74 -5.78 5.21
C LEU A 63 -2.54 -6.72 5.22
N ASP A 64 -1.69 -6.63 4.19
CA ASP A 64 -0.44 -7.37 4.06
C ASP A 64 0.78 -6.44 4.09
N ALA A 65 1.99 -7.02 4.18
CA ALA A 65 3.23 -6.25 4.23
C ALA A 65 3.41 -5.32 3.02
N ARG A 66 3.07 -5.80 1.81
CA ARG A 66 3.19 -5.03 0.56
C ARG A 66 2.29 -3.80 0.58
N LEU A 67 1.04 -3.97 0.99
CA LEU A 67 0.08 -2.90 1.11
C LEU A 67 0.51 -1.89 2.16
N MET A 68 0.95 -2.35 3.34
CA MET A 68 1.41 -1.46 4.41
C MET A 68 2.64 -0.63 3.99
N MET A 69 3.61 -1.24 3.31
CA MET A 69 4.77 -0.53 2.76
C MET A 69 4.35 0.49 1.69
N ALA A 70 3.49 0.09 0.74
CA ALA A 70 3.01 1.00 -0.29
C ALA A 70 2.23 2.18 0.32
N TRP A 71 1.41 1.92 1.34
CA TRP A 71 0.61 2.94 2.02
C TRP A 71 1.48 3.94 2.79
N ALA A 72 2.46 3.46 3.56
CA ALA A 72 3.38 4.31 4.29
C ALA A 72 4.16 5.23 3.34
N ASN A 73 4.69 4.69 2.24
CA ASN A 73 5.38 5.49 1.22
C ASN A 73 4.47 6.55 0.58
N ALA A 74 3.22 6.18 0.27
CA ALA A 74 2.27 7.08 -0.36
C ALA A 74 1.86 8.24 0.56
N LEU A 75 1.69 7.98 1.87
CA LEU A 75 1.44 9.01 2.87
C LEU A 75 2.66 9.93 3.07
N ALA A 76 3.88 9.37 3.09
CA ALA A 76 5.11 10.15 3.19
C ALA A 76 5.28 11.07 1.97
N ALA A 77 5.00 10.57 0.76
CA ALA A 77 5.01 11.36 -0.47
C ALA A 77 3.93 12.47 -0.48
N ALA A 78 2.83 12.27 0.23
CA ALA A 78 1.78 13.28 0.44
C ALA A 78 2.12 14.33 1.52
N GLY A 79 3.29 14.24 2.15
CA GLY A 79 3.74 15.18 3.19
C GLY A 79 3.18 14.89 4.59
N MET A 80 2.56 13.73 4.79
CA MET A 80 2.13 13.28 6.12
C MET A 80 3.37 12.92 6.95
N THR A 81 3.37 13.27 8.23
CA THR A 81 4.58 13.19 9.06
C THR A 81 4.54 12.09 10.11
N ASP A 82 3.35 11.60 10.48
CA ASP A 82 3.18 10.69 11.62
C ASP A 82 2.51 9.38 11.22
N GLU A 83 1.57 9.47 10.27
CA GLU A 83 0.83 8.37 9.69
C GLU A 83 1.75 7.34 8.99
N PRO A 84 2.79 7.74 8.21
CA PRO A 84 3.75 6.80 7.64
C PRO A 84 4.52 6.03 8.71
N SER A 85 5.02 6.73 9.74
CA SER A 85 5.78 6.14 10.86
C SER A 85 4.90 5.20 11.68
N TYR A 86 3.63 5.52 11.88
CA TYR A 86 2.69 4.61 12.53
C TYR A 86 2.49 3.32 11.74
N LEU A 87 2.29 3.39 10.42
CA LEU A 87 2.15 2.20 9.58
C LEU A 87 3.43 1.36 9.57
N ALA A 88 4.60 2.00 9.49
CA ALA A 88 5.88 1.32 9.58
C ALA A 88 6.06 0.62 10.94
N ALA A 89 5.71 1.28 12.04
CA ALA A 89 5.75 0.68 13.37
C ALA A 89 4.81 -0.53 13.50
N ARG A 90 3.58 -0.46 12.96
CA ARG A 90 2.66 -1.61 12.91
C ARG A 90 3.21 -2.74 12.03
N LEU A 91 3.85 -2.40 10.91
CA LEU A 91 4.45 -3.38 10.00
C LEU A 91 5.59 -4.14 10.68
N ALA A 92 6.43 -3.44 11.44
CA ALA A 92 7.57 -4.02 12.14
C ALA A 92 7.16 -5.11 13.16
N GLU A 93 5.97 -5.00 13.77
CA GLU A 93 5.45 -6.00 14.71
C GLU A 93 5.23 -7.38 14.09
N PHE A 94 5.03 -7.46 12.77
CA PHE A 94 4.80 -8.73 12.09
C PHE A 94 6.08 -9.53 11.82
N HIS A 95 7.27 -8.93 11.94
CA HIS A 95 8.56 -9.55 11.63
C HIS A 95 8.56 -10.33 10.29
N ASN A 96 8.02 -9.70 9.25
CA ASN A 96 7.82 -10.32 7.93
C ASN A 96 9.03 -10.06 7.02
N ALA A 97 9.65 -11.11 6.50
CA ALA A 97 10.82 -11.01 5.60
C ALA A 97 10.60 -10.17 4.34
N GLN A 98 9.35 -9.99 3.90
CA GLN A 98 9.02 -9.10 2.78
C GLN A 98 9.31 -7.62 3.09
N ALA A 99 9.40 -7.25 4.37
CA ALA A 99 9.66 -5.89 4.82
C ALA A 99 11.15 -5.61 5.09
N ASP A 100 12.03 -6.62 4.99
CA ASP A 100 13.45 -6.47 5.32
C ASP A 100 14.11 -5.37 4.50
N ALA A 101 13.90 -5.36 3.17
CA ALA A 101 14.45 -4.33 2.30
C ALA A 101 13.88 -2.93 2.58
N PHE A 102 12.65 -2.85 3.09
CA PHE A 102 12.02 -1.59 3.46
C PHE A 102 12.63 -1.01 4.74
N PHE A 103 12.99 -1.86 5.72
CA PHE A 103 13.63 -1.45 6.97
C PHE A 103 15.15 -1.44 6.94
N ALA A 104 15.81 -2.02 5.92
CA ALA A 104 17.27 -2.05 5.82
C ALA A 104 17.96 -0.68 6.03
N PRO A 105 17.42 0.46 5.55
CA PRO A 105 18.01 1.78 5.83
C PRO A 105 18.03 2.18 7.31
N CYS A 106 17.25 1.53 8.17
CA CYS A 106 17.16 1.83 9.60
C CYS A 106 18.29 1.23 10.43
N ASP A 107 19.03 0.28 9.87
CA ASP A 107 20.21 -0.31 10.53
C ASP A 107 21.44 0.62 10.45
N GLU A 108 21.40 1.62 9.56
CA GLU A 108 22.47 2.60 9.41
C GLU A 108 22.19 3.85 10.27
N PRO A 109 23.20 4.38 11.00
CA PRO A 109 23.03 5.62 11.72
C PRO A 109 22.73 6.77 10.74
N PRO A 110 21.79 7.68 11.05
CA PRO A 110 21.54 8.85 10.23
C PRO A 110 22.81 9.66 10.04
N LYS A 111 23.04 10.17 8.83
CA LYS A 111 24.15 11.10 8.58
C LYS A 111 23.88 12.41 9.32
N GLU A 112 24.96 13.06 9.76
CA GLU A 112 24.88 14.32 10.48
C GLU A 112 24.20 15.39 9.60
N GLY A 113 23.06 15.89 10.05
CA GLY A 113 22.26 16.90 9.36
C GLY A 113 21.06 16.36 8.56
N ASP A 114 20.96 15.04 8.35
CA ASP A 114 19.81 14.43 7.67
C ASP A 114 18.67 14.17 8.67
N ALA A 115 17.43 14.43 8.23
CA ALA A 115 16.27 13.99 8.99
C ALA A 115 16.17 12.46 8.93
N PRO A 116 15.84 11.79 10.04
CA PRO A 116 15.61 10.35 10.05
C PRO A 116 14.48 9.96 9.09
N LEU A 117 14.62 8.80 8.46
CA LEU A 117 13.62 8.26 7.55
C LEU A 117 12.37 7.84 8.32
N PHE A 118 11.19 8.09 7.78
CA PHE A 118 9.91 7.85 8.47
C PHE A 118 9.75 6.40 8.92
N GLN A 119 10.26 5.43 8.14
CA GLN A 119 10.17 4.01 8.46
C GLN A 119 11.06 3.58 9.63
N CYS A 120 11.95 4.46 10.09
CA CYS A 120 12.88 4.22 11.19
C CYS A 120 12.46 4.96 12.48
N GLU A 121 11.44 5.81 12.42
CA GLU A 121 10.95 6.58 13.57
C GLU A 121 9.69 5.97 14.18
N ALA A 122 9.53 6.14 15.49
CA ALA A 122 8.25 5.92 16.14
C ALA A 122 7.27 7.07 15.83
N PRO A 123 5.96 6.80 15.74
CA PRO A 123 4.97 7.86 15.63
C PRO A 123 5.02 8.77 16.88
N LYS A 124 4.92 10.07 16.65
CA LYS A 124 4.96 11.14 17.66
C LYS A 124 3.62 11.27 18.36
N ARG A 125 2.50 10.97 17.70
CA ARG A 125 1.17 10.95 18.31
C ARG A 125 0.68 9.52 18.50
N ALA A 126 -0.21 9.36 19.48
CA ALA A 126 -0.98 8.13 19.63
C ALA A 126 -2.06 8.06 18.55
N LEU A 127 -1.74 7.46 17.41
CA LEU A 127 -2.67 7.19 16.32
C LEU A 127 -3.42 5.87 16.54
N SER A 128 -4.59 5.76 15.93
CA SER A 128 -5.45 4.58 15.93
C SER A 128 -5.93 4.29 14.52
N TYR A 129 -6.58 3.14 14.29
CA TYR A 129 -7.19 2.83 12.98
C TYR A 129 -8.22 3.88 12.52
N ARG A 130 -8.77 4.68 13.44
CA ARG A 130 -9.78 5.70 13.12
C ARG A 130 -9.20 6.87 12.35
N ASP A 131 -7.90 7.12 12.50
CA ASP A 131 -7.16 8.21 11.87
C ASP A 131 -6.84 7.91 10.38
N PHE A 132 -7.19 6.70 9.91
CA PHE A 132 -6.94 6.20 8.56
C PHE A 132 -8.24 5.87 7.80
N ARG A 133 -9.34 6.54 8.15
CA ARG A 133 -10.67 6.36 7.52
C ARG A 133 -11.03 7.49 6.57
#